data_AF-A0AAD3VXX3-F1
#
_entry.id   AF-A0AAD3VXX3-F1
#
_cell.length_a   1.000
_cell.length_b   1.000
_cell.length_c   1.000
_cell.angle_alpha   90.00
_cell.angle_beta   90.00
_cell.angle_gamma   90.00
#
_symmetry.space_group_name_H-M   'P 1'
#
loop_
_entity.id
_entity.type
_entity.pdbx_description
1 polymer ?
#
loop_
_entity_poly.entity_id
_entity_poly.type
_entity_poly.pdbx_seq_one_letter_code
_entity_poly.pdbx_strand_id
1 'polypeptide(L)'
;REFDASGRRRTYPVDGSEFDLECDVFIPAIGQTPESGKFSGRGLKITRGGTFAVDPRSMATDVPGVFAAGDCVSGPATVVEAIEGGKKAAAAINGYLGKTQDIVPRSKHVRRLTAPVIEEKMPKVPARCLPCKDRVNSFAEVELGYDAREAQREAQRCLRCDVKE
;
A
#
# COMPACT_ATOMS: atom_id res chain seq x y z
N ARG A 1 1.75 -30.69 -4.03
CA ARG A 1 2.47 -29.43 -4.37
C ARG A 1 1.85 -28.33 -3.53
N GLU A 2 2.61 -27.76 -2.58
CA GLU A 2 2.12 -26.73 -1.64
C GLU A 2 1.80 -25.38 -2.32
N PHE A 3 2.33 -25.15 -3.53
CA PHE A 3 2.18 -23.90 -4.27
C PHE A 3 1.57 -24.16 -5.66
N ASP A 4 0.73 -23.24 -6.13
CA ASP A 4 0.24 -23.23 -7.51
C ASP A 4 1.30 -22.68 -8.49
N ALA A 5 0.97 -22.62 -9.78
CA ALA A 5 1.88 -22.13 -10.82
C ALA A 5 2.30 -20.66 -10.67
N SER A 6 1.56 -19.88 -9.85
CA SER A 6 1.91 -18.48 -9.52
C SER A 6 2.81 -18.35 -8.29
N GLY A 7 3.15 -19.47 -7.64
CA GLY A 7 3.88 -19.46 -6.37
C GLY A 7 3.01 -19.11 -5.17
N ARG A 8 1.67 -19.14 -5.32
CA ARG A 8 0.75 -18.91 -4.21
C ARG A 8 0.51 -20.22 -3.46
N ARG A 9 0.61 -20.16 -2.12
CA ARG A 9 0.35 -21.33 -1.27
C ARG A 9 -1.12 -21.71 -1.37
N ARG A 10 -1.40 -23.00 -1.61
CA ARG A 10 -2.76 -23.52 -1.58
C ARG A 10 -3.12 -23.92 -0.16
N THR A 11 -4.24 -23.39 0.33
CA THR A 11 -4.87 -23.85 1.57
C THR A 11 -5.87 -24.96 1.23
N TYR A 12 -5.91 -25.98 2.08
CA TYR A 12 -6.89 -27.05 2.02
C TYR A 12 -7.59 -27.11 3.38
N PRO A 13 -8.93 -27.21 3.42
CA PRO A 13 -9.64 -27.52 4.65
C PRO A 13 -9.09 -28.82 5.25
N VAL A 14 -9.04 -28.89 6.58
CA VAL A 14 -8.69 -30.11 7.29
C VAL A 14 -10.00 -30.76 7.72
N ASP A 15 -10.33 -31.90 7.13
CA ASP A 15 -11.59 -32.60 7.41
C ASP A 15 -11.72 -32.89 8.92
N GLY A 16 -12.87 -32.54 9.50
CA GLY A 16 -13.16 -32.75 10.92
C GLY A 16 -12.51 -31.74 11.86
N SER A 17 -11.86 -30.68 11.35
CA SER A 17 -11.30 -29.60 12.17
C SER A 17 -12.29 -28.45 12.42
N GLU A 18 -13.54 -28.59 12.00
CA GLU A 18 -14.60 -27.61 12.24
C GLU A 18 -14.94 -27.58 13.73
N PHE A 19 -15.21 -26.37 14.25
CA PHE A 19 -15.62 -26.19 15.63
C PHE A 19 -16.58 -25.00 15.73
N ASP A 20 -17.47 -25.07 16.72
CA ASP A 20 -18.31 -23.94 17.08
C ASP A 20 -17.56 -23.06 18.09
N LEU A 21 -17.65 -21.75 17.90
CA LEU A 21 -17.10 -20.76 18.81
C LEU A 21 -18.25 -19.90 19.35
N GLU A 22 -18.59 -20.08 20.63
CA GLU A 22 -19.58 -19.25 21.30
C GLU A 22 -19.05 -17.82 21.41
N CYS A 23 -19.83 -16.85 20.91
CA CYS A 23 -19.48 -15.43 20.97
C CYS A 23 -20.73 -14.57 21.07
N ASP A 24 -20.65 -13.51 21.87
CA ASP A 24 -21.72 -12.50 21.96
C ASP A 24 -21.71 -11.54 20.77
N VAL A 25 -20.52 -11.26 20.23
CA VAL A 25 -20.30 -10.30 19.14
C VAL A 25 -19.32 -10.85 18.13
N PHE A 26 -19.71 -10.83 16.86
CA PHE A 26 -18.87 -11.16 15.71
C PHE A 26 -18.62 -9.93 14.84
N ILE A 27 -17.35 -9.53 14.67
CA ILE A 27 -16.95 -8.38 13.85
C ILE A 27 -16.15 -8.89 12.64
N PRO A 28 -16.76 -8.97 11.44
CA PRO A 28 -16.04 -9.41 10.24
C PRO A 28 -15.05 -8.33 9.78
N ALA A 29 -13.75 -8.63 9.85
CA ALA A 29 -12.66 -7.75 9.40
C ALA A 29 -11.84 -8.37 8.25
N ILE A 30 -12.50 -9.08 7.34
CA ILE A 30 -11.87 -9.82 6.22
C ILE A 30 -11.53 -8.94 5.00
N GLY A 31 -11.65 -7.63 5.14
CA GLY A 31 -11.38 -6.64 4.09
C GLY A 31 -12.64 -5.98 3.54
N GLN A 32 -12.48 -5.28 2.42
CA GLN A 32 -13.52 -4.48 1.77
C GLN A 32 -13.51 -4.68 0.26
N THR A 33 -14.66 -4.50 -0.38
CA THR A 33 -14.80 -4.52 -1.84
C THR A 33 -15.66 -3.35 -2.32
N PRO A 34 -15.38 -2.75 -3.48
CA PRO A 34 -16.22 -1.68 -4.02
C PRO A 34 -17.61 -2.18 -4.44
N GLU A 35 -18.65 -1.39 -4.20
CA GLU A 35 -20.01 -1.65 -4.74
C GLU A 35 -20.11 -1.30 -6.25
N SER A 36 -19.28 -1.92 -7.08
CA SER A 36 -19.20 -1.61 -8.52
C SER A 36 -20.35 -2.19 -9.34
N GLY A 37 -21.04 -3.22 -8.86
CA GLY A 37 -22.07 -3.96 -9.61
C GLY A 37 -23.21 -3.08 -10.14
N LYS A 38 -23.56 -1.98 -9.45
CA LYS A 38 -24.58 -1.01 -9.87
C LYS A 38 -24.24 -0.27 -11.17
N PHE A 39 -22.98 -0.30 -11.57
CA PHE A 39 -22.46 0.32 -12.79
C PHE A 39 -22.25 -0.68 -13.94
N SER A 40 -22.44 -1.97 -13.68
CA SER A 40 -22.40 -3.00 -14.71
C SER A 40 -23.48 -2.72 -15.77
N GLY A 41 -23.12 -2.85 -17.05
CA GLY A 41 -24.00 -2.54 -18.17
C GLY A 41 -24.21 -1.05 -18.46
N ARG A 42 -23.57 -0.13 -17.71
CA ARG A 42 -23.62 1.32 -17.96
C ARG A 42 -22.38 1.87 -18.69
N GLY A 43 -21.65 1.00 -19.38
CA GLY A 43 -20.43 1.36 -20.13
C GLY A 43 -19.14 1.36 -19.29
N LEU A 44 -19.22 1.29 -17.96
CA LEU A 44 -18.05 1.14 -17.09
C LEU A 44 -17.64 -0.32 -17.02
N LYS A 45 -16.42 -0.64 -17.47
CA LYS A 45 -15.86 -1.99 -17.31
C LYS A 45 -15.43 -2.22 -15.86
N ILE A 46 -15.77 -3.41 -15.37
CA ILE A 46 -15.42 -3.88 -14.04
C ILE A 46 -14.45 -5.05 -14.20
N THR A 47 -13.35 -5.04 -13.44
CA THR A 47 -12.35 -6.11 -13.44
C THR A 47 -12.92 -7.36 -12.75
N ARG A 48 -12.24 -8.50 -12.92
CA ARG A 48 -12.58 -9.73 -12.18
C ARG A 48 -12.56 -9.54 -10.66
N GLY A 49 -11.77 -8.58 -10.15
CA GLY A 49 -11.67 -8.25 -8.73
C GLY A 49 -12.78 -7.32 -8.22
N GLY A 50 -13.75 -6.93 -9.05
CA GLY A 50 -14.83 -6.04 -8.65
C GLY A 50 -14.45 -4.55 -8.60
N THR A 51 -13.30 -4.18 -9.14
CA THR A 51 -12.85 -2.77 -9.26
C THR A 51 -13.13 -2.21 -10.66
N PHE A 52 -13.08 -0.89 -10.83
CA PHE A 52 -13.22 -0.27 -12.14
C PHE A 52 -11.94 -0.43 -12.97
N ALA A 53 -12.10 -0.83 -14.22
CA ALA A 53 -10.99 -0.86 -15.17
C ALA A 53 -10.69 0.56 -15.66
N VAL A 54 -9.41 0.93 -15.64
CA VAL A 54 -8.93 2.23 -16.11
C VAL A 54 -7.62 2.08 -16.91
N ASP A 55 -7.30 3.08 -17.72
CA ASP A 55 -5.94 3.25 -18.24
C ASP A 55 -5.00 3.62 -17.07
N PRO A 56 -3.90 2.86 -16.83
CA PRO A 56 -3.06 3.04 -15.65
C PRO A 56 -2.23 4.34 -15.64
N ARG A 57 -2.16 5.07 -16.76
CA ARG A 57 -1.42 6.35 -16.85
C ARG A 57 -2.33 7.55 -16.56
N SER A 58 -3.53 7.53 -17.13
CA SER A 58 -4.49 8.62 -17.10
C SER A 58 -5.63 8.43 -16.08
N MET A 59 -5.83 7.21 -15.57
CA MET A 59 -6.97 6.83 -14.74
C MET A 59 -8.32 6.95 -15.47
N ALA A 60 -8.32 7.09 -16.80
CA ALA A 60 -9.52 7.17 -17.61
C ALA A 60 -10.23 5.81 -17.70
N THR A 61 -11.55 5.81 -17.59
CA THR A 61 -12.38 4.64 -17.87
C THR A 61 -12.67 4.53 -19.37
N ASP A 62 -13.37 3.48 -19.80
CA ASP A 62 -13.86 3.37 -21.17
C ASP A 62 -14.96 4.40 -21.52
N VAL A 63 -15.52 5.09 -20.53
CA VAL A 63 -16.53 6.14 -20.73
C VAL A 63 -15.83 7.50 -20.85
N PRO A 64 -15.93 8.21 -21.99
CA PRO A 64 -15.31 9.51 -22.17
C PRO A 64 -15.71 10.52 -21.09
N GLY A 65 -14.71 11.18 -20.50
CA GLY A 65 -14.91 12.16 -19.43
C GLY A 65 -15.11 11.55 -18.03
N VAL A 66 -15.12 10.21 -17.89
CA VAL A 66 -15.21 9.53 -16.59
C VAL A 66 -13.87 8.90 -16.22
N PHE A 67 -13.41 9.22 -15.01
CA PHE A 67 -12.14 8.77 -14.43
C PHE A 67 -12.40 8.12 -13.07
N ALA A 68 -11.55 7.18 -12.67
CA ALA A 68 -11.64 6.52 -11.37
C ALA A 68 -10.25 6.34 -10.76
N ALA A 69 -10.11 6.51 -9.44
CA ALA A 69 -8.84 6.38 -8.73
C ALA A 69 -9.04 5.94 -7.28
N GLY A 70 -7.98 5.44 -6.65
CA GLY A 70 -8.00 4.90 -5.28
C GLY A 70 -8.51 3.46 -5.24
N ASP A 71 -9.00 3.04 -4.08
CA ASP A 71 -9.39 1.64 -3.80
C ASP A 71 -10.44 1.09 -4.76
N CYS A 72 -11.28 1.94 -5.36
CA CYS A 72 -12.25 1.51 -6.36
C CYS A 72 -11.61 1.03 -7.67
N VAL A 73 -10.30 1.26 -7.86
CA VAL A 73 -9.49 0.79 -8.99
C VAL A 73 -8.48 -0.25 -8.54
N SER A 74 -7.68 0.05 -7.52
CA SER A 74 -6.57 -0.81 -7.05
C SER A 74 -7.00 -1.96 -6.14
N GLY A 75 -8.19 -1.87 -5.53
CA GLY A 75 -8.48 -2.60 -4.30
C GLY A 75 -7.79 -1.95 -3.10
N PRO A 76 -7.82 -2.58 -1.91
CA PRO A 76 -7.24 -2.03 -0.69
C PRO A 76 -5.78 -1.59 -0.91
N ALA A 77 -5.55 -0.28 -0.86
CA ALA A 77 -4.25 0.33 -1.10
C ALA A 77 -3.83 1.17 0.10
N THR A 78 -2.56 1.57 0.12
CA THR A 78 -2.08 2.56 1.08
C THR A 78 -2.63 3.94 0.73
N VAL A 79 -2.70 4.82 1.73
CA VAL A 79 -3.11 6.22 1.54
C VAL A 79 -2.27 6.92 0.48
N VAL A 80 -0.97 6.61 0.40
CA VAL A 80 -0.04 7.22 -0.57
C VAL A 80 -0.38 6.80 -2.00
N GLU A 81 -0.67 5.52 -2.23
CA GLU A 81 -1.07 5.00 -3.55
C GLU A 81 -2.41 5.60 -4.01
N ALA A 82 -3.39 5.74 -3.11
CA ALA A 82 -4.66 6.39 -3.41
C ALA A 82 -4.46 7.87 -3.81
N ILE A 83 -3.59 8.59 -3.09
CA ILE A 83 -3.22 9.98 -3.41
C ILE A 83 -2.53 10.06 -4.78
N GLU A 84 -1.62 9.13 -5.09
CA GLU A 84 -0.96 9.08 -6.39
C GLU A 84 -1.96 8.87 -7.53
N GLY A 85 -2.88 7.91 -7.39
CA GLY A 85 -3.97 7.69 -8.35
C GLY A 85 -4.82 8.96 -8.54
N GLY A 86 -5.19 9.63 -7.45
CA GLY A 86 -5.94 10.89 -7.50
C GLY A 86 -5.20 12.00 -8.25
N LYS A 87 -3.88 12.13 -8.05
CA LYS A 87 -3.04 13.10 -8.78
C LYS A 87 -3.00 12.80 -10.28
N LYS A 88 -2.88 11.53 -10.68
CA LYS A 88 -2.92 11.11 -12.10
C LYS A 88 -4.28 11.44 -12.72
N ALA A 89 -5.37 11.10 -12.04
CA ALA A 89 -6.73 11.40 -12.49
C ALA A 89 -6.96 12.91 -12.64
N ALA A 90 -6.53 13.72 -11.67
CA ALA A 90 -6.67 15.18 -11.73
C ALA A 90 -5.91 15.78 -12.92
N ALA A 91 -4.69 15.33 -13.19
CA ALA A 91 -3.90 15.76 -14.35
C ALA A 91 -4.60 15.40 -15.66
N ALA A 92 -5.12 14.18 -15.77
CA ALA A 92 -5.83 13.72 -16.96
C ALA A 92 -7.16 14.44 -17.18
N ILE A 93 -7.94 14.70 -16.11
CA ILE A 93 -9.16 15.50 -16.16
C ILE A 93 -8.85 16.91 -16.66
N ASN A 94 -7.78 17.54 -16.15
CA ASN A 94 -7.40 18.89 -16.60
C ASN A 94 -7.02 18.89 -18.10
N GLY A 95 -6.30 17.86 -18.54
CA GLY A 95 -6.00 17.63 -19.96
C GLY A 95 -7.25 17.43 -20.82
N TYR A 96 -8.20 16.63 -20.34
CA TYR A 96 -9.47 16.37 -21.01
C TYR A 96 -10.30 17.66 -21.19
N LEU A 97 -10.23 18.58 -20.22
CA LEU A 97 -10.84 19.91 -20.29
C LEU A 97 -10.04 20.93 -21.13
N GLY A 98 -9.02 20.49 -21.87
CA GLY A 98 -8.22 21.32 -22.77
C GLY A 98 -7.14 22.17 -22.09
N LYS A 99 -6.76 21.84 -20.84
CA LYS A 99 -5.71 22.54 -20.09
C LYS A 99 -4.44 21.68 -19.99
N THR A 100 -3.40 22.21 -19.34
CA THR A 100 -2.15 21.47 -19.11
C THR A 100 -2.35 20.28 -18.17
N GLN A 101 -1.68 19.15 -18.43
CA GLN A 101 -1.64 18.03 -17.47
C GLN A 101 -0.57 18.24 -16.38
N ASP A 102 0.31 19.22 -16.54
CA ASP A 102 1.33 19.57 -15.55
C ASP A 102 0.73 20.46 -14.45
N ILE A 103 -0.06 19.84 -13.57
CA ILE A 103 -0.77 20.53 -12.48
C ILE A 103 -0.19 20.26 -11.10
N VAL A 104 0.70 19.27 -10.99
CA VAL A 104 1.35 18.91 -9.73
C VAL A 104 2.78 19.46 -9.76
N PRO A 105 3.11 20.44 -8.92
CA PRO A 105 4.46 20.98 -8.86
C PRO A 105 5.46 19.87 -8.55
N ARG A 106 6.41 19.64 -9.45
CA ARG A 106 7.53 18.73 -9.17
C ARG A 106 8.44 19.41 -8.17
N SER A 107 8.60 18.79 -7.02
CA SER A 107 9.56 19.29 -6.06
C SER A 107 10.98 19.06 -6.58
N LYS A 108 11.71 20.13 -6.86
CA LYS A 108 13.11 20.09 -7.28
C LYS A 108 14.00 19.86 -6.06
N HIS A 109 13.89 18.70 -5.43
CA HIS A 109 14.78 18.32 -4.35
C HIS A 109 16.15 18.01 -4.94
N VAL A 110 17.05 18.99 -4.94
CA VAL A 110 18.46 18.76 -5.25
C VAL A 110 19.08 18.08 -4.05
N ARG A 111 19.47 16.81 -4.19
CA ARG A 111 20.25 16.11 -3.17
C ARG A 111 21.64 16.74 -3.12
N ARG A 112 21.90 17.53 -2.07
CA ARG A 112 23.24 18.05 -1.78
C ARG A 112 23.85 17.22 -0.66
N LEU A 113 25.06 16.72 -0.86
CA LEU A 113 25.84 16.13 0.22
C LEU A 113 26.22 17.26 1.19
N THR A 114 25.68 17.21 2.40
CA THR A 114 26.00 18.16 3.48
C THR A 114 27.08 17.61 4.43
N ALA A 115 27.46 16.35 4.26
CA ALA A 115 28.50 15.68 5.04
C ALA A 115 29.25 14.65 4.17
N PRO A 116 30.47 14.25 4.56
CA PRO A 116 31.18 13.15 3.92
C PRO A 116 30.35 11.86 3.94
N VAL A 117 30.50 11.06 2.89
CA VAL A 117 29.94 9.71 2.84
C VAL A 117 30.72 8.82 3.80
N ILE A 118 30.02 8.15 4.72
CA ILE A 118 30.59 7.12 5.58
C ILE A 118 30.36 5.77 4.88
N GLU A 119 31.41 5.08 4.46
CA GLU A 119 31.31 3.78 3.76
C GLU A 119 31.40 2.57 4.72
N GLU A 120 31.74 2.81 5.98
CA GLU A 120 31.84 1.75 6.98
C GLU A 120 30.48 1.12 7.27
N LYS A 121 30.37 -0.19 6.97
CA LYS A 121 29.17 -0.97 7.27
C LYS A 121 29.06 -1.21 8.77
N MET A 122 28.22 -0.42 9.43
CA MET A 122 27.85 -0.65 10.83
C MET A 122 26.72 -1.69 10.93
N PRO A 123 26.75 -2.60 11.92
CA PRO A 123 25.65 -3.54 12.14
C PRO A 123 24.37 -2.79 12.53
N LYS A 124 23.24 -3.22 11.97
CA LYS A 124 21.92 -2.67 12.32
C LYS A 124 21.59 -3.00 13.77
N VAL A 125 21.07 -2.02 14.50
CA VAL A 125 20.46 -2.26 15.81
C VAL A 125 19.04 -2.79 15.60
N PRO A 126 18.66 -3.97 16.10
CA PRO A 126 17.28 -4.42 16.03
C PRO A 126 16.39 -3.48 16.86
N ALA A 127 15.31 -2.97 16.26
CA ALA A 127 14.32 -2.21 17.00
C ALA A 127 13.68 -3.11 18.07
N ARG A 128 13.53 -2.58 19.29
CA ARG A 128 12.84 -3.31 20.34
C ARG A 128 11.37 -3.38 19.99
N CYS A 129 10.81 -4.59 20.02
CA CYS A 129 9.39 -4.77 19.88
C CYS A 129 8.83 -5.46 21.12
N LEU A 130 7.59 -5.13 21.45
CA LEU A 130 6.87 -5.82 22.51
C LEU A 130 6.83 -7.34 22.21
N PRO A 131 7.03 -8.25 23.18
CA PRO A 131 6.95 -9.69 22.92
C PRO A 131 5.57 -10.11 22.40
N CYS A 132 5.51 -11.09 21.49
CA CYS A 132 4.25 -11.49 20.85
C CYS A 132 3.12 -11.81 21.85
N LYS A 133 3.45 -12.46 22.97
CA LYS A 133 2.51 -12.79 24.06
C LYS A 133 1.79 -11.56 24.65
N ASP A 134 2.45 -10.41 24.63
CA ASP A 134 1.95 -9.17 25.21
C ASP A 134 1.23 -8.29 24.16
N ARG A 135 1.36 -8.63 22.87
CA ARG A 135 0.66 -7.96 21.75
C ARG A 135 -0.79 -8.42 21.61
N VAL A 136 -1.09 -9.68 21.94
CA VAL A 136 -2.36 -10.32 21.57
C VAL A 136 -3.57 -9.63 22.19
N ASN A 137 -3.41 -9.08 23.39
CA ASN A 137 -4.51 -8.53 24.20
C ASN A 137 -4.28 -7.05 24.59
N SER A 138 -3.47 -6.31 23.85
CA SER A 138 -3.23 -4.89 24.15
C SER A 138 -3.17 -4.01 22.91
N PHE A 139 -3.56 -2.75 23.10
CA PHE A 139 -3.33 -1.66 22.15
C PHE A 139 -1.99 -0.94 22.44
N ALA A 140 -1.10 -1.58 23.19
CA ALA A 140 0.20 -1.00 23.50
C ALA A 140 1.04 -0.89 22.23
N GLU A 141 1.88 0.15 22.18
CA GLU A 141 2.80 0.36 21.07
C GLU A 141 3.72 -0.88 20.90
N VAL A 142 3.70 -1.45 19.69
CA VAL A 142 4.44 -2.68 19.40
C VAL A 142 5.90 -2.38 19.10
N GLU A 143 6.16 -1.30 18.36
CA GLU A 143 7.51 -0.84 18.02
C GLU A 143 7.99 0.14 19.08
N LEU A 144 8.73 -0.35 20.07
CA LEU A 144 9.24 0.45 21.18
C LEU A 144 10.45 1.32 20.79
N GLY A 145 10.87 1.23 19.53
CA GLY A 145 11.94 2.03 18.95
C GLY A 145 13.30 1.81 19.60
N TYR A 146 14.07 2.90 19.66
CA TYR A 146 15.44 2.97 20.16
C TYR A 146 15.51 3.87 21.39
N ASP A 147 16.41 3.59 22.31
CA ASP A 147 16.82 4.62 23.27
C ASP A 147 17.71 5.69 22.59
N ALA A 148 18.02 6.76 23.31
CA ALA A 148 18.77 7.89 22.75
C ALA A 148 20.14 7.48 22.17
N ARG A 149 20.83 6.50 22.77
CA ARG A 149 22.16 6.06 22.31
C ARG A 149 22.01 5.17 21.08
N GLU A 150 21.05 4.26 21.09
CA GLU A 150 20.72 3.41 19.95
C GLU A 150 20.28 4.25 18.74
N ALA A 151 19.45 5.27 18.97
CA ALA A 151 18.98 6.18 17.93
C ALA A 151 20.12 6.98 17.31
N GLN A 152 21.05 7.51 18.13
CA GLN A 152 22.24 8.20 17.64
C GLN A 152 23.14 7.26 16.82
N ARG A 153 23.36 6.04 17.31
CA ARG A 153 24.16 5.02 16.61
C ARG A 153 23.53 4.63 15.28
N GLU A 154 22.23 4.43 15.24
CA GLU A 154 21.50 4.09 14.00
C GLU A 154 21.47 5.29 13.03
N ALA A 155 21.38 6.53 13.52
CA ALA A 155 21.45 7.75 12.70
C ALA A 155 22.85 8.00 12.11
N GLN A 156 23.90 7.51 12.76
CA GLN A 156 25.27 7.53 12.23
C GLN A 156 25.50 6.47 11.14
N ARG A 157 24.63 5.47 11.03
CA ARG A 157 24.73 4.44 9.99
C ARG A 157 24.39 5.07 8.64
N CYS A 158 25.34 5.04 7.71
CA CYS A 158 25.08 5.52 6.36
C CYS A 158 24.13 4.55 5.65
N LEU A 159 22.94 5.04 5.31
CA LEU A 159 21.98 4.34 4.46
C LEU A 159 22.14 4.87 3.03
N ARG A 160 23.25 4.51 2.36
CA ARG A 160 23.42 4.77 0.92
C ARG A 160 22.38 3.96 0.12
N CYS A 161 21.17 4.50 0.02
CA CYS A 161 20.09 3.93 -0.82
C CYS A 161 20.40 4.02 -2.33
N ASP A 162 21.41 4.77 -2.71
CA ASP A 162 21.90 4.96 -4.07
C ASP A 162 23.00 3.95 -4.47
N VAL A 163 23.62 3.27 -3.52
CA VAL A 163 24.58 2.19 -3.78
C VAL A 163 23.79 0.88 -3.83
N LYS A 164 23.49 0.42 -5.04
CA LYS A 164 22.99 -0.94 -5.26
C LYS A 164 24.16 -1.91 -5.07
N GLU A 165 23.98 -2.95 -4.26
CA GLU A 165 24.75 -4.20 -4.40
C GLU A 165 24.32 -4.95 -5.66
#